data_AF-A0A2N1M916-F1
#
_entry.id   AF-A0A2N1M916-F1
#
_cell.length_a   1.000
_cell.length_b   1.000
_cell.length_c   1.000
_cell.angle_alpha   90.00
_cell.angle_beta   90.00
_cell.angle_gamma   90.00
#
_symmetry.space_group_name_H-M   'P 1'
#
loop_
_entity.id
_entity.type
_entity.pdbx_description
1 polymer ?
#
loop_
_entity_poly.entity_id
_entity_poly.type
_entity_poly.pdbx_seq_one_letter_code
_entity_poly.pdbx_strand_id
1 'polypeptide(L)'
;QPGASEPPKKRRRIDADDVNDEELNKFWRALKDASHKQYLRLSGSTRFLGKEHGFSALKIRKCYRDLLSVVFDDSINKLRITGNPGIGKTFFGYYLLYQLALKDATVVYDNFNEIDPIVFEGGKGAFTSDSVSIKSILKNKAVWYIVDGKEAKDVNAKTILICSPKRKHYKRFDKYHNGVVTIRYMPIWNWKEIKNCRKMLYDDKVTLELAKDLFSKWGGIPRYVLERANDETHQSKLIDAIKGCKVKIFDDIGEKCIERSETSHMIAHIDVNPSYKEVILRFASNYVRERVTDKLETSIRARLLEKTKAGTGNSLLGSVFEYIAHRTLWNGGKFDVRPLDKYEDNNNYDSDAIVNLPKQDLPLYFHKTRIDVIEDGVYYQPQESNFPSVDSIIAPNKVFQMTIAKRHSIKMNGLKILYDKFGGESADHLIYYYFVVPEHIYDDYKTQNIANSDGVDAQIIPGWIDDRIFQYVLKIKL
;
A
#
# COMPACT_ATOMS: atom_id res chain seq x y z
N GLN A 1 -12.28 5.47 84.72
CA GLN A 1 -11.97 4.78 83.46
C GLN A 1 -12.34 5.70 82.30
N PRO A 2 -11.36 6.15 81.51
CA PRO A 2 -11.57 6.95 80.32
C PRO A 2 -11.62 6.09 79.04
N GLY A 3 -12.19 6.65 77.97
CA GLY A 3 -11.77 6.37 76.59
C GLY A 3 -12.64 5.40 75.77
N ALA A 4 -13.70 5.90 75.15
CA ALA A 4 -14.26 5.29 73.95
C ALA A 4 -13.49 5.87 72.74
N SER A 5 -12.63 5.05 72.13
CA SER A 5 -11.94 5.37 70.88
C SER A 5 -12.85 5.07 69.68
N GLU A 6 -13.04 6.07 68.81
CA GLU A 6 -13.60 5.87 67.48
C GLU A 6 -12.74 4.86 66.69
N PRO A 7 -13.36 3.92 65.96
CA PRO A 7 -12.60 3.03 65.09
C PRO A 7 -12.05 3.83 63.90
N PRO A 8 -10.81 3.55 63.46
CA PRO A 8 -10.18 4.31 62.40
C PRO A 8 -10.98 4.15 61.10
N LYS A 9 -11.28 5.29 60.44
CA LYS A 9 -11.78 5.35 59.06
C LYS A 9 -10.92 4.42 58.21
N LYS A 10 -11.49 3.28 57.79
CA LYS A 10 -10.89 2.37 56.81
C LYS A 10 -10.47 3.22 55.61
N ARG A 11 -9.15 3.29 55.38
CA ARG A 11 -8.58 3.78 54.11
C ARG A 11 -9.33 3.06 52.99
N ARG A 12 -10.04 3.82 52.15
CA ARG A 12 -10.59 3.32 50.88
C ARG A 12 -9.45 2.62 50.15
N ARG A 13 -9.61 1.32 49.87
CA ARG A 13 -8.84 0.67 48.81
C ARG A 13 -9.20 1.44 47.55
N ILE A 14 -8.22 2.08 46.94
CA ILE A 14 -8.34 2.60 45.59
C ILE A 14 -8.40 1.35 44.73
N ASP A 15 -9.56 1.06 44.16
CA ASP A 15 -9.76 -0.12 43.33
C ASP A 15 -8.95 0.04 42.01
N ALA A 16 -8.55 -1.06 41.39
CA ALA A 16 -7.74 -1.02 40.16
C ALA A 16 -8.45 -0.26 39.00
N ASP A 17 -9.78 -0.21 39.04
CA ASP A 17 -10.61 0.54 38.12
C ASP A 17 -10.48 2.07 38.33
N ASP A 18 -10.36 2.54 39.58
CA ASP A 18 -10.14 3.96 39.92
C ASP A 18 -8.78 4.47 39.41
N VAL A 19 -7.73 3.63 39.47
CA VAL A 19 -6.38 3.97 38.98
C VAL A 19 -6.36 4.07 37.45
N ASN A 20 -7.13 3.22 36.75
CA ASN A 20 -7.20 3.21 35.29
C ASN A 20 -7.89 4.48 34.75
N ASP A 21 -8.96 4.93 35.42
CA ASP A 21 -9.66 6.15 35.06
C ASP A 21 -8.80 7.41 35.28
N GLU A 22 -7.94 7.46 36.31
CA GLU A 22 -7.05 8.60 36.54
C GLU A 22 -6.03 8.81 35.40
N GLU A 23 -5.36 7.74 34.95
CA GLU A 23 -4.42 7.82 33.83
C GLU A 23 -5.12 8.08 32.49
N LEU A 24 -6.35 7.60 32.30
CA LEU A 24 -7.19 7.96 31.16
C LEU A 24 -7.54 9.45 31.16
N ASN A 25 -7.91 10.00 32.32
CA ASN A 25 -8.18 11.42 32.49
C ASN A 25 -6.95 12.28 32.21
N LYS A 26 -5.79 11.87 32.71
CA LYS A 26 -4.50 12.53 32.43
C LYS A 26 -4.16 12.50 30.94
N PHE A 27 -4.38 11.36 30.27
CA PHE A 27 -4.24 11.25 28.83
C PHE A 27 -5.17 12.21 28.08
N TRP A 28 -6.47 12.23 28.41
CA TRP A 28 -7.46 13.08 27.74
C TRP A 28 -7.14 14.57 27.86
N ARG A 29 -6.72 15.01 29.05
CA ARG A 29 -6.26 16.40 29.28
C ARG A 29 -5.00 16.71 28.48
N ALA A 30 -4.00 15.83 28.53
CA ALA A 30 -2.72 16.01 27.85
C ALA A 30 -2.83 16.10 26.32
N LEU A 31 -3.91 15.57 25.71
CA LEU A 31 -4.13 15.71 24.27
C LEU A 31 -4.27 17.17 23.85
N LYS A 32 -4.93 18.02 24.64
CA LYS A 32 -5.16 19.43 24.29
C LYS A 32 -3.84 20.21 24.22
N ASP A 33 -2.89 19.86 25.08
CA ASP A 33 -1.58 20.51 25.19
C ASP A 33 -0.49 19.83 24.36
N ALA A 34 -0.85 18.81 23.56
CA ALA A 34 0.12 18.02 22.81
C ALA A 34 0.80 18.84 21.70
N SER A 35 2.12 18.68 21.59
CA SER A 35 2.88 19.24 20.46
C SER A 35 2.52 18.50 19.17
N HIS A 36 2.22 19.22 18.09
CA HIS A 36 1.52 18.64 16.93
C HIS A 36 1.96 19.22 15.56
N LYS A 37 3.26 19.21 15.24
CA LYS A 37 3.73 19.61 13.89
C LYS A 37 3.75 18.42 12.91
N GLN A 38 4.80 17.61 12.98
CA GLN A 38 4.94 16.37 12.19
C GLN A 38 4.67 15.11 13.01
N TYR A 39 4.70 15.26 14.33
CA TYR A 39 4.47 14.22 15.31
C TYR A 39 3.54 14.79 16.36
N LEU A 40 2.60 13.98 16.82
CA LEU A 40 1.80 14.26 18.00
C LEU A 40 2.55 13.67 19.19
N ARG A 41 2.98 14.51 20.14
CA ARG A 41 3.73 14.10 21.34
C ARG A 41 2.98 14.52 22.59
N LEU A 42 2.70 13.55 23.45
CA LEU A 42 2.15 13.76 24.78
C LEU A 42 3.23 14.28 25.73
N SER A 43 2.86 15.13 26.68
CA SER A 43 3.77 15.71 27.66
C SER A 43 4.10 14.73 28.79
N GLY A 44 5.30 14.87 29.38
CA GLY A 44 5.73 14.14 30.56
C GLY A 44 5.72 12.61 30.40
N SER A 45 5.22 11.91 31.42
CA SER A 45 5.11 10.45 31.44
C SER A 45 3.83 9.93 30.79
N THR A 46 2.96 10.79 30.28
CA THR A 46 1.66 10.40 29.72
C THR A 46 1.82 9.54 28.47
N ARG A 47 0.93 8.56 28.32
CA ARG A 47 0.89 7.61 27.20
C ARG A 47 -0.52 7.57 26.60
N PHE A 48 -0.62 7.18 25.33
CA PHE A 48 -1.92 7.02 24.67
C PHE A 48 -2.80 6.03 25.44
N LEU A 49 -4.05 6.43 25.68
CA LEU A 49 -5.04 5.68 26.47
C LEU A 49 -4.58 5.37 27.92
N GLY A 50 -3.65 6.13 28.49
CA GLY A 50 -3.18 5.89 29.86
C GLY A 50 -2.39 4.60 30.05
N LYS A 51 -1.97 3.93 28.96
CA LYS A 51 -1.29 2.62 29.04
C LYS A 51 0.14 2.77 29.53
N GLU A 52 0.51 2.04 30.59
CA GLU A 52 1.85 2.05 31.19
C GLU A 52 2.98 1.81 30.18
N HIS A 53 2.83 0.78 29.34
CA HIS A 53 3.77 0.44 28.26
C HIS A 53 3.32 0.97 26.88
N GLY A 54 2.49 2.01 26.87
CA GLY A 54 1.97 2.63 25.67
C GLY A 54 2.98 3.53 24.96
N PHE A 55 2.57 4.04 23.80
CA PHE A 55 3.34 5.05 23.08
C PHE A 55 3.10 6.45 23.68
N SER A 56 4.12 7.30 23.67
CA SER A 56 4.00 8.73 24.04
C SER A 56 3.92 9.65 22.82
N ALA A 57 4.20 9.12 21.64
CA ALA A 57 4.29 9.88 20.41
C ALA A 57 3.84 9.06 19.20
N LEU A 58 3.29 9.74 18.20
CA LEU A 58 2.97 9.17 16.89
C LEU A 58 3.33 10.13 15.76
N LYS A 59 3.56 9.59 14.57
CA LYS A 59 3.75 10.39 13.35
C LYS A 59 2.39 10.81 12.78
N ILE A 60 2.22 12.10 12.51
CA ILE A 60 1.07 12.60 11.76
C ILE A 60 1.37 12.44 10.27
N ARG A 61 0.76 11.44 9.63
CA ARG A 61 0.96 11.14 8.21
C ARG A 61 0.17 12.11 7.33
N LYS A 62 0.59 12.30 6.07
CA LYS A 62 -0.17 13.09 5.10
C LYS A 62 -1.60 12.56 4.95
N CYS A 63 -1.74 11.23 4.78
CA CYS A 63 -3.04 10.59 4.66
C CYS A 63 -3.94 10.78 5.90
N TYR A 64 -3.39 11.04 7.09
CA TYR A 64 -4.21 11.33 8.26
C TYR A 64 -4.90 12.68 8.09
N ARG A 65 -4.15 13.70 7.65
CA ARG A 65 -4.69 15.04 7.36
C ARG A 65 -5.70 14.99 6.23
N ASP A 66 -5.39 14.24 5.17
CA ASP A 66 -6.28 14.11 4.02
C ASP A 66 -7.59 13.39 4.41
N LEU A 67 -7.53 12.31 5.20
CA LEU A 67 -8.71 11.57 5.67
C LEU A 67 -9.53 12.34 6.71
N LEU A 68 -8.95 13.30 7.44
CA LEU A 68 -9.71 14.15 8.38
C LEU A 68 -10.81 14.95 7.68
N SER A 69 -10.59 15.38 6.43
CA SER A 69 -11.60 16.09 5.65
C SER A 69 -12.87 15.24 5.47
N VAL A 70 -12.70 13.95 5.19
CA VAL A 70 -13.79 12.98 5.06
C VAL A 70 -14.44 12.67 6.41
N VAL A 71 -13.64 12.61 7.47
CA VAL A 71 -14.13 12.39 8.84
C VAL A 71 -15.05 13.52 9.29
N PHE A 72 -14.69 14.77 9.02
CA PHE A 72 -15.45 15.94 9.44
C PHE A 72 -16.52 16.39 8.45
N ASP A 73 -16.73 15.66 7.37
CA ASP A 73 -17.85 15.90 6.45
C ASP A 73 -19.18 15.50 7.11
N ASP A 74 -20.04 16.49 7.40
CA ASP A 74 -21.32 16.29 8.08
C ASP A 74 -22.33 15.47 7.27
N SER A 75 -22.15 15.36 5.95
CA SER A 75 -22.96 14.46 5.12
C SER A 75 -22.63 12.98 5.34
N ILE A 76 -21.45 12.69 5.90
CA ILE A 76 -20.96 11.33 6.15
C ILE A 76 -21.23 10.95 7.61
N ASN A 77 -22.22 10.10 7.82
CA ASN A 77 -22.53 9.56 9.16
C ASN A 77 -21.80 8.25 9.47
N LYS A 78 -21.53 7.43 8.45
CA LYS A 78 -20.90 6.11 8.57
C LYS A 78 -19.66 6.04 7.68
N LEU A 79 -18.49 5.92 8.29
CA LEU A 79 -17.21 5.90 7.60
C LEU A 79 -16.42 4.66 7.99
N ARG A 80 -16.00 3.88 6.99
CA ARG A 80 -15.05 2.78 7.14
C ARG A 80 -13.68 3.20 6.62
N ILE A 81 -12.66 3.07 7.45
CA ILE A 81 -11.26 3.27 7.08
C ILE A 81 -10.52 1.96 7.27
N THR A 82 -10.04 1.38 6.18
CA THR A 82 -9.33 0.09 6.18
C THR A 82 -7.97 0.17 5.51
N GLY A 83 -7.22 -0.93 5.53
CA GLY A 83 -5.86 -1.01 4.94
C GLY A 83 -5.01 -2.08 5.61
N ASN A 84 -3.80 -2.32 5.07
CA ASN A 84 -2.93 -3.41 5.50
C ASN A 84 -2.71 -3.44 7.04
N PRO A 85 -2.65 -4.61 7.69
CA PRO A 85 -2.27 -4.69 9.10
C PRO A 85 -0.91 -4.00 9.38
N GLY A 86 -0.80 -3.29 10.51
CA GLY A 86 0.47 -2.65 10.91
C GLY A 86 0.83 -1.31 10.28
N ILE A 87 -0.04 -0.70 9.46
CA ILE A 87 0.23 0.59 8.77
C ILE A 87 -0.08 1.86 9.57
N GLY A 88 -0.60 1.73 10.80
CA GLY A 88 -0.87 2.87 11.67
C GLY A 88 -2.35 3.26 11.86
N LYS A 89 -3.29 2.41 11.46
CA LYS A 89 -4.74 2.65 11.64
C LYS A 89 -5.16 3.02 13.08
N THR A 90 -4.69 2.28 14.08
CA THR A 90 -4.91 2.60 15.50
C THR A 90 -4.35 3.96 15.89
N PHE A 91 -3.16 4.33 15.39
CA PHE A 91 -2.59 5.66 15.59
C PHE A 91 -3.40 6.77 14.91
N PHE A 92 -4.08 6.48 13.79
CA PHE A 92 -5.06 7.41 13.25
C PHE A 92 -6.25 7.58 14.19
N GLY A 93 -6.74 6.51 14.83
CA GLY A 93 -7.71 6.59 15.93
C GLY A 93 -7.28 7.52 17.06
N TYR A 94 -6.02 7.43 17.50
CA TYR A 94 -5.48 8.35 18.51
C TYR A 94 -5.38 9.80 18.01
N TYR A 95 -5.05 9.99 16.73
CA TYR A 95 -5.06 11.31 16.12
C TYR A 95 -6.48 11.89 16.00
N LEU A 96 -7.50 11.05 15.79
CA LEU A 96 -8.90 11.46 15.86
C LEU A 96 -9.30 11.90 17.27
N LEU A 97 -8.91 11.14 18.30
CA LEU A 97 -9.12 11.53 19.70
C LEU A 97 -8.52 12.90 19.98
N TYR A 98 -7.30 13.16 19.52
CA TYR A 98 -6.68 14.48 19.60
C TYR A 98 -7.52 15.59 18.95
N GLN A 99 -7.95 15.40 17.70
CA GLN A 99 -8.74 16.40 16.99
C GLN A 99 -10.11 16.65 17.62
N LEU A 100 -10.73 15.60 18.18
CA LEU A 100 -12.02 15.68 18.85
C LEU A 100 -11.91 16.28 20.25
N ALA A 101 -10.80 16.07 20.96
CA ALA A 101 -10.49 16.74 22.22
C ALA A 101 -10.41 18.26 22.03
N LEU A 102 -9.77 18.73 20.95
CA LEU A 102 -9.70 20.15 20.62
C LEU A 102 -11.07 20.78 20.29
N LYS A 103 -12.05 19.97 19.90
CA LYS A 103 -13.43 20.38 19.60
C LYS A 103 -14.36 20.24 20.82
N ASP A 104 -13.83 19.82 21.97
CA ASP A 104 -14.62 19.45 23.15
C ASP A 104 -15.77 18.48 22.84
N ALA A 105 -15.52 17.54 21.91
CA ALA A 105 -16.51 16.56 21.49
C ALA A 105 -16.54 15.36 22.46
N THR A 106 -17.72 14.77 22.63
CA THR A 106 -17.87 13.48 23.32
C THR A 106 -17.57 12.33 22.36
N VAL A 107 -16.69 11.42 22.78
CA VAL A 107 -16.22 10.30 21.97
C VAL A 107 -16.37 8.99 22.75
N VAL A 108 -16.95 7.98 22.11
CA VAL A 108 -16.87 6.59 22.57
C VAL A 108 -15.83 5.88 21.71
N TYR A 109 -14.73 5.45 22.34
CA TYR A 109 -13.64 4.72 21.71
C TYR A 109 -13.74 3.24 22.07
N ASP A 110 -14.05 2.40 21.08
CA ASP A 110 -14.41 1.00 21.28
C ASP A 110 -13.43 0.10 20.53
N ASN A 111 -12.39 -0.31 21.24
CA ASN A 111 -11.24 -1.01 20.69
C ASN A 111 -11.35 -2.52 20.95
N PHE A 112 -10.87 -3.33 20.01
CA PHE A 112 -10.78 -4.79 20.15
C PHE A 112 -9.85 -5.25 21.27
N ASN A 113 -8.79 -4.48 21.56
CA ASN A 113 -7.82 -4.83 22.60
C ASN A 113 -8.23 -4.35 24.01
N GLU A 114 -9.34 -3.65 24.13
CA GLU A 114 -9.87 -3.18 25.41
C GLU A 114 -11.05 -4.06 25.82
N ILE A 115 -11.15 -4.36 27.12
CA ILE A 115 -12.27 -5.12 27.68
C ILE A 115 -13.55 -4.30 27.50
N ASP A 116 -13.50 -3.04 27.93
CA ASP A 116 -14.61 -2.12 27.89
C ASP A 116 -14.32 -0.91 26.99
N PRO A 117 -15.36 -0.37 26.32
CA PRO A 117 -15.29 0.93 25.66
C PRO A 117 -14.83 2.04 26.61
N ILE A 118 -14.07 3.00 26.08
CA ILE A 118 -13.66 4.20 26.80
C ILE A 118 -14.54 5.36 26.34
N VAL A 119 -15.13 6.09 27.28
CA VAL A 119 -15.88 7.30 27.04
C VAL A 119 -15.01 8.50 27.38
N PHE A 120 -14.84 9.39 26.41
CA PHE A 120 -14.19 10.69 26.57
C PHE A 120 -15.27 11.76 26.49
N GLU A 121 -15.53 12.44 27.60
CA GLU A 121 -16.47 13.56 27.64
C GLU A 121 -15.73 14.88 27.47
N GLY A 122 -16.18 15.70 26.50
CA GLY A 122 -15.66 17.05 26.27
C GLY A 122 -15.74 17.89 27.56
N GLY A 123 -14.64 18.53 27.92
CA GLY A 123 -14.55 19.39 29.11
C GLY A 123 -14.69 18.73 30.49
N LYS A 124 -14.98 17.42 30.60
CA LYS A 124 -15.20 16.75 31.89
C LYS A 124 -14.08 15.78 32.24
N GLY A 125 -13.90 14.73 31.42
CA GLY A 125 -12.99 13.63 31.76
C GLY A 125 -13.13 12.41 30.87
N ALA A 126 -12.51 11.32 31.28
CA ALA A 126 -12.56 10.02 30.61
C ALA A 126 -12.81 8.90 31.62
N PHE A 127 -13.54 7.87 31.20
CA PHE A 127 -13.83 6.69 32.02
C PHE A 127 -14.11 5.46 31.16
N THR A 128 -13.95 4.28 31.73
CA THR A 128 -14.39 3.02 31.09
C THR A 128 -15.87 2.75 31.35
N SER A 129 -16.58 2.21 30.36
CA SER A 129 -18.01 1.86 30.50
C SER A 129 -18.32 0.59 29.74
N ASP A 130 -19.15 -0.27 30.33
CA ASP A 130 -19.55 -1.51 29.69
C ASP A 130 -20.29 -1.28 28.36
N SER A 131 -20.27 -2.32 27.53
CA SER A 131 -20.83 -2.30 26.18
C SER A 131 -22.35 -2.05 26.10
N VAL A 132 -23.11 -2.31 27.16
CA VAL A 132 -24.56 -2.09 27.23
C VAL A 132 -24.83 -0.64 27.59
N SER A 133 -24.15 -0.11 28.60
CA SER A 133 -24.29 1.24 29.13
C SER A 133 -23.99 2.31 28.08
N ILE A 134 -22.97 2.11 27.23
CA ILE A 134 -22.67 3.07 26.15
C ILE A 134 -23.77 3.20 25.08
N LYS A 135 -24.73 2.27 25.00
CA LYS A 135 -25.82 2.35 24.00
C LYS A 135 -26.69 3.59 24.19
N SER A 136 -26.88 4.05 25.43
CA SER A 136 -27.66 5.27 25.73
C SER A 136 -26.93 6.51 25.20
N ILE A 137 -25.61 6.59 25.41
CA ILE A 137 -24.72 7.65 24.92
C ILE A 137 -24.74 7.69 23.38
N LEU A 138 -24.65 6.53 22.74
CA LEU A 138 -24.59 6.39 21.27
C LEU A 138 -25.92 6.69 20.54
N LYS A 139 -27.02 6.94 21.26
CA LYS A 139 -28.27 7.44 20.66
C LYS A 139 -28.14 8.91 20.23
N ASN A 140 -27.22 9.67 20.82
CA ASN A 140 -26.99 11.06 20.50
C ASN A 140 -26.15 11.20 19.22
N LYS A 141 -26.68 11.91 18.22
CA LYS A 141 -25.99 12.16 16.94
C LYS A 141 -24.73 13.04 17.07
N ALA A 142 -24.64 13.84 18.13
CA ALA A 142 -23.47 14.68 18.41
C ALA A 142 -22.27 13.88 18.96
N VAL A 143 -22.49 12.62 19.37
CA VAL A 143 -21.43 11.74 19.88
C VAL A 143 -20.68 11.11 18.70
N TRP A 144 -19.36 11.03 18.84
CA TRP A 144 -18.49 10.33 17.92
C TRP A 144 -18.25 8.91 18.41
N TYR A 145 -18.46 7.92 17.55
CA TYR A 145 -18.20 6.52 17.85
C TYR A 145 -17.05 6.00 17.00
N ILE A 146 -15.88 5.83 17.62
CA ILE A 146 -14.69 5.30 16.95
C ILE A 146 -14.52 3.84 17.34
N VAL A 147 -14.58 2.95 16.37
CA VAL A 147 -14.42 1.51 16.58
C VAL A 147 -13.12 1.05 15.97
N ASP A 148 -12.24 0.41 16.73
CA ASP A 148 -10.95 -0.10 16.24
C ASP A 148 -10.88 -1.63 16.31
N GLY A 149 -10.69 -2.26 15.15
CA GLY A 149 -10.33 -3.67 15.05
C GLY A 149 -11.46 -4.67 15.31
N LYS A 150 -12.70 -4.21 15.52
CA LYS A 150 -13.88 -5.07 15.73
C LYS A 150 -15.13 -4.59 14.98
N GLU A 151 -16.19 -5.38 15.05
CA GLU A 151 -17.48 -5.03 14.44
C GLU A 151 -18.11 -3.84 15.18
N ALA A 152 -18.54 -2.83 14.43
CA ALA A 152 -19.25 -1.69 14.98
C ALA A 152 -20.69 -2.05 15.35
N LYS A 153 -21.27 -1.30 16.30
CA LYS A 153 -22.70 -1.34 16.62
C LYS A 153 -23.50 -0.43 15.68
N ASP A 154 -24.72 -0.81 15.36
CA ASP A 154 -25.66 0.05 14.61
C ASP A 154 -26.30 1.05 15.57
N VAL A 155 -25.93 2.32 15.45
CA VAL A 155 -26.26 3.42 16.38
C VAL A 155 -26.46 4.73 15.65
N ASN A 156 -27.05 5.74 16.30
CA ASN A 156 -27.28 7.05 15.68
C ASN A 156 -26.03 7.94 15.63
N ALA A 157 -25.11 7.75 16.58
CA ALA A 157 -23.83 8.45 16.63
C ALA A 157 -23.05 8.34 15.31
N LYS A 158 -22.29 9.39 14.99
CA LYS A 158 -21.38 9.38 13.84
C LYS A 158 -20.31 8.32 14.05
N THR A 159 -20.29 7.31 13.19
CA THR A 159 -19.48 6.10 13.40
C THR A 159 -18.31 6.04 12.42
N ILE A 160 -17.10 5.93 12.98
CA ILE A 160 -15.86 5.74 12.25
C ILE A 160 -15.32 4.35 12.61
N LEU A 161 -15.45 3.41 11.68
CA LEU A 161 -14.90 2.07 11.80
C LEU A 161 -13.49 2.03 11.21
N ILE A 162 -12.51 1.78 12.07
CA ILE A 162 -11.11 1.58 11.71
C ILE A 162 -10.82 0.09 11.81
N CYS A 163 -10.50 -0.58 10.70
CA CYS A 163 -10.33 -2.03 10.72
C CYS A 163 -9.30 -2.55 9.71
N SER A 164 -8.75 -3.73 9.98
CA SER A 164 -8.06 -4.51 8.94
C SER A 164 -9.06 -4.94 7.86
N PRO A 165 -8.62 -5.30 6.64
CA PRO A 165 -9.49 -5.73 5.55
C PRO A 165 -10.09 -7.14 5.80
N LYS A 166 -10.29 -7.53 7.06
CA LYS A 166 -10.94 -8.79 7.45
C LYS A 166 -12.46 -8.60 7.36
N ARG A 167 -13.11 -9.29 6.42
CA ARG A 167 -14.56 -9.19 6.14
C ARG A 167 -15.44 -9.29 7.39
N LYS A 168 -15.09 -10.15 8.35
CA LYS A 168 -15.83 -10.29 9.62
C LYS A 168 -15.94 -8.99 10.43
N HIS A 169 -15.05 -8.02 10.26
CA HIS A 169 -15.09 -6.76 11.02
C HIS A 169 -16.05 -5.72 10.44
N TYR A 170 -16.41 -5.81 9.15
CA TYR A 170 -17.16 -4.75 8.47
C TYR A 170 -18.36 -5.23 7.64
N LYS A 171 -18.51 -6.54 7.40
CA LYS A 171 -19.57 -7.09 6.54
C LYS A 171 -20.98 -6.62 6.91
N ARG A 172 -21.26 -6.48 8.21
CA ARG A 172 -22.56 -5.99 8.70
C ARG A 172 -22.64 -4.47 8.65
N PHE A 173 -21.56 -3.79 9.05
CA PHE A 173 -21.45 -2.33 8.98
C PHE A 173 -21.74 -1.80 7.57
N ASP A 174 -21.11 -2.38 6.54
CA ASP A 174 -21.30 -2.02 5.13
C ASP A 174 -22.73 -2.29 4.60
N LYS A 175 -23.55 -3.02 5.36
CA LYS A 175 -24.94 -3.37 5.02
C LYS A 175 -25.98 -2.60 5.85
N TYR A 176 -25.58 -1.66 6.70
CA TYR A 176 -26.55 -0.91 7.49
C TYR A 176 -27.54 -0.19 6.58
N HIS A 177 -28.84 -0.41 6.84
CA HIS A 177 -29.92 0.06 5.98
C HIS A 177 -30.15 1.58 6.15
N ASN A 178 -29.65 2.17 7.25
CA ASN A 178 -29.85 3.57 7.64
C ASN A 178 -28.72 4.52 7.19
N GLY A 179 -28.17 4.32 6.00
CA GLY A 179 -27.26 5.28 5.37
C GLY A 179 -26.22 4.67 4.44
N VAL A 180 -25.66 5.49 3.55
CA VAL A 180 -24.55 5.09 2.68
C VAL A 180 -23.26 5.04 3.50
N VAL A 181 -22.64 3.86 3.61
CA VAL A 181 -21.32 3.73 4.22
C VAL A 181 -20.26 4.26 3.26
N THR A 182 -19.56 5.30 3.68
CA THR A 182 -18.40 5.78 2.95
C THR A 182 -17.19 4.91 3.28
N ILE A 183 -16.47 4.45 2.25
CA ILE A 183 -15.28 3.60 2.41
C ILE A 183 -14.03 4.38 1.98
N ARG A 184 -12.98 4.31 2.79
CA ARG A 184 -11.65 4.83 2.47
C ARG A 184 -10.56 3.82 2.84
N TYR A 185 -9.44 3.90 2.14
CA TYR A 185 -8.28 3.03 2.35
C TYR A 185 -7.06 3.85 2.76
N MET A 186 -6.33 3.35 3.75
CA MET A 186 -5.12 3.98 4.23
C MET A 186 -3.90 3.36 3.54
N PRO A 187 -3.04 4.18 2.91
CA PRO A 187 -1.91 3.68 2.14
C PRO A 187 -0.80 3.11 3.03
N ILE A 188 0.02 2.24 2.45
CA ILE A 188 1.32 1.84 3.02
C ILE A 188 2.27 3.04 3.13
N TRP A 189 3.37 2.87 3.86
CA TRP A 189 4.36 3.92 4.04
C TRP A 189 5.38 3.92 2.91
N ASN A 190 5.76 5.10 2.43
CA ASN A 190 6.94 5.20 1.58
C ASN A 190 8.24 5.22 2.40
N TRP A 191 9.38 5.02 1.72
CA TRP A 191 10.68 4.98 2.38
C TRP A 191 11.02 6.27 3.13
N LYS A 192 10.66 7.44 2.58
CA LYS A 192 10.90 8.74 3.24
C LYS A 192 10.13 8.85 4.55
N GLU A 193 8.88 8.37 4.60
CA GLU A 193 8.09 8.31 5.84
C GLU A 193 8.74 7.39 6.88
N ILE A 194 9.15 6.19 6.48
CA ILE A 194 9.84 5.21 7.35
C ILE A 194 11.13 5.79 7.90
N LYS A 195 12.01 6.30 7.03
CA LYS A 195 13.31 6.89 7.41
C LYS A 195 13.15 8.00 8.44
N ASN A 196 12.18 8.90 8.24
CA ASN A 196 11.92 10.01 9.15
C ASN A 196 11.31 9.53 10.47
N CYS A 197 10.43 8.53 10.45
CA CYS A 197 9.85 7.97 11.67
C CYS A 197 10.89 7.22 12.49
N ARG A 198 11.74 6.40 11.84
CA ARG A 198 12.89 5.74 12.46
C ARG A 198 13.74 6.75 13.22
N LYS A 199 14.22 7.79 12.53
CA LYS A 199 15.08 8.83 13.12
C LYS A 199 14.44 9.54 14.33
N MET A 200 13.12 9.68 14.36
CA MET A 200 12.46 10.48 15.39
C MET A 200 11.88 9.69 16.55
N LEU A 201 11.59 8.39 16.36
CA LEU A 201 10.87 7.55 17.32
C LEU A 201 11.55 6.20 17.62
N TYR A 202 12.52 5.78 16.82
CA TYR A 202 13.19 4.48 16.91
C TYR A 202 14.70 4.58 16.69
N ASP A 203 15.29 5.76 16.90
CA ASP A 203 16.69 6.02 16.52
C ASP A 203 17.67 5.15 17.31
N ASP A 204 17.36 4.99 18.60
CA ASP A 204 18.02 4.15 19.59
C ASP A 204 17.77 2.64 19.43
N LYS A 205 16.75 2.26 18.64
CA LYS A 205 16.28 0.87 18.53
C LYS A 205 16.57 0.23 17.18
N VAL A 206 16.53 1.00 16.10
CA VAL A 206 16.59 0.48 14.74
C VAL A 206 17.58 1.29 13.93
N THR A 207 18.65 0.64 13.48
CA THR A 207 19.64 1.27 12.60
C THR A 207 19.03 1.61 11.24
N LEU A 208 19.63 2.56 10.52
CA LEU A 208 19.14 2.93 9.19
C LEU A 208 19.27 1.76 8.20
N GLU A 209 20.33 0.98 8.34
CA GLU A 209 20.68 -0.18 7.52
C GLU A 209 19.66 -1.30 7.74
N LEU A 210 19.34 -1.62 9.00
CA LEU A 210 18.31 -2.60 9.32
C LEU A 210 16.93 -2.16 8.79
N ALA A 211 16.56 -0.89 9.00
CA ALA A 211 15.29 -0.38 8.47
C ALA A 211 15.22 -0.46 6.93
N LYS A 212 16.33 -0.22 6.22
CA LYS A 212 16.41 -0.37 4.75
C LYS A 212 16.21 -1.82 4.32
N ASP A 213 16.92 -2.75 4.95
CA ASP A 213 16.81 -4.19 4.66
C ASP A 213 15.40 -4.72 4.95
N LEU A 214 14.81 -4.34 6.09
CA LEU A 214 13.46 -4.75 6.43
C LEU A 214 12.42 -4.11 5.50
N PHE A 215 12.62 -2.87 5.07
CA PHE A 215 11.74 -2.23 4.07
C PHE A 215 11.83 -2.92 2.71
N SER A 216 13.00 -3.39 2.28
CA SER A 216 13.14 -4.11 1.01
C SER A 216 12.46 -5.49 1.04
N LYS A 217 12.28 -6.08 2.23
CA LYS A 217 11.61 -7.38 2.43
C LYS A 217 10.11 -7.23 2.71
N TRP A 218 9.75 -6.47 3.74
CA TRP A 218 8.37 -6.28 4.22
C TRP A 218 7.62 -5.14 3.55
N GLY A 219 8.27 -4.34 2.70
CA GLY A 219 7.69 -3.14 2.14
C GLY A 219 7.35 -2.07 3.20
N GLY A 220 6.35 -1.24 2.90
CA GLY A 220 5.96 -0.09 3.71
C GLY A 220 5.10 -0.38 4.95
N ILE A 221 5.42 -1.41 5.73
CA ILE A 221 4.67 -1.81 6.94
C ILE A 221 5.49 -1.52 8.21
N PRO A 222 5.29 -0.36 8.89
CA PRO A 222 6.09 0.05 10.05
C PRO A 222 6.13 -0.95 11.21
N ARG A 223 5.07 -1.76 11.39
CA ARG A 223 5.07 -2.80 12.41
C ARG A 223 6.27 -3.73 12.26
N TYR A 224 6.58 -4.17 11.05
CA TYR A 224 7.68 -5.10 10.80
C TYR A 224 9.01 -4.39 10.57
N VAL A 225 8.97 -3.20 9.97
CA VAL A 225 10.18 -2.42 9.64
C VAL A 225 10.75 -1.65 10.84
N LEU A 226 9.91 -1.25 11.80
CA LEU A 226 10.30 -0.42 12.96
C LEU A 226 9.96 -1.10 14.29
N GLU A 227 8.67 -1.33 14.57
CA GLU A 227 8.22 -1.80 15.90
C GLU A 227 8.78 -3.18 16.27
N ARG A 228 8.84 -4.09 15.30
CA ARG A 228 9.30 -5.47 15.45
C ARG A 228 10.61 -5.74 14.73
N ALA A 229 11.39 -4.69 14.45
CA ALA A 229 12.60 -4.81 13.63
C ALA A 229 13.60 -5.84 14.18
N ASN A 230 13.80 -5.84 15.50
CA ASN A 230 14.73 -6.74 16.20
C ASN A 230 14.06 -8.02 16.75
N ASP A 231 12.82 -8.32 16.38
CA ASP A 231 12.07 -9.47 16.88
C ASP A 231 12.15 -10.62 15.86
N GLU A 232 13.14 -11.51 16.03
CA GLU A 232 13.45 -12.60 15.08
C GLU A 232 12.24 -13.51 14.80
N THR A 233 11.43 -13.79 15.83
CA THR A 233 10.20 -14.59 15.70
C THR A 233 9.19 -13.90 14.79
N HIS A 234 9.03 -12.58 14.91
CA HIS A 234 8.18 -11.81 14.00
C HIS A 234 8.77 -11.70 12.59
N GLN A 235 10.09 -11.55 12.47
CA GLN A 235 10.77 -11.51 11.16
C GLN A 235 10.62 -12.82 10.39
N SER A 236 10.68 -13.96 11.09
CA SER A 236 10.52 -15.30 10.49
C SER A 236 9.15 -15.54 9.86
N LYS A 237 8.11 -14.82 10.32
CA LYS A 237 6.75 -14.94 9.77
C LYS A 237 6.66 -14.65 8.27
N LEU A 238 7.53 -13.78 7.72
CA LEU A 238 7.56 -13.54 6.28
C LEU A 238 8.06 -14.76 5.52
N ILE A 239 9.11 -15.39 6.02
CA ILE A 239 9.69 -16.60 5.43
C ILE A 239 8.65 -17.72 5.45
N ASP A 240 7.97 -17.90 6.57
CA ASP A 240 6.92 -18.91 6.71
C ASP A 240 5.72 -18.61 5.80
N ALA A 241 5.34 -17.34 5.66
CA ALA A 241 4.30 -16.93 4.71
C ALA A 241 4.69 -17.24 3.26
N ILE A 242 5.96 -17.03 2.87
CA ILE A 242 6.46 -17.34 1.52
C ILE A 242 6.44 -18.86 1.30
N LYS A 243 6.94 -19.64 2.27
CA LYS A 243 6.93 -21.11 2.24
C LYS A 243 5.51 -21.67 2.15
N GLY A 244 4.59 -21.10 2.93
CA GLY A 244 3.17 -21.47 2.94
C GLY A 244 2.36 -20.95 1.75
N CYS A 245 2.93 -20.07 0.92
CA CYS A 245 2.23 -19.46 -0.21
C CYS A 245 1.85 -20.50 -1.27
N LYS A 246 0.63 -20.41 -1.80
CA LYS A 246 0.07 -21.30 -2.84
C LYS A 246 -0.39 -20.46 -4.02
N VAL A 247 -0.49 -21.08 -5.20
CA VAL A 247 -0.90 -20.41 -6.47
C VAL A 247 -2.25 -19.69 -6.38
N LYS A 248 -3.13 -20.09 -5.45
CA LYS A 248 -4.43 -19.44 -5.22
C LYS A 248 -4.33 -17.94 -4.89
N ILE A 249 -3.16 -17.44 -4.46
CA ILE A 249 -2.95 -15.99 -4.26
C ILE A 249 -3.18 -15.18 -5.54
N PHE A 250 -3.03 -15.81 -6.71
CA PHE A 250 -3.28 -15.20 -8.02
C PHE A 250 -4.75 -15.25 -8.46
N ASP A 251 -5.64 -15.78 -7.62
CA ASP A 251 -7.07 -15.86 -7.91
C ASP A 251 -7.84 -14.68 -7.31
N ASP A 252 -7.19 -13.98 -6.38
CA ASP A 252 -7.77 -12.87 -5.64
C ASP A 252 -7.79 -11.57 -6.47
N ILE A 253 -8.98 -11.00 -6.65
CA ILE A 253 -9.17 -9.71 -7.33
C ILE A 253 -9.89 -8.74 -6.38
N GLY A 254 -9.25 -7.61 -6.06
CA GLY A 254 -9.83 -6.50 -5.29
C GLY A 254 -10.07 -6.78 -3.80
N GLU A 255 -10.79 -5.87 -3.13
CA GLU A 255 -10.99 -5.92 -1.66
C GLU A 255 -11.95 -7.03 -1.19
N LYS A 256 -12.97 -7.35 -2.00
CA LYS A 256 -14.05 -8.27 -1.62
C LYS A 256 -13.61 -9.75 -1.62
N CYS A 257 -12.50 -10.07 -2.27
CA CYS A 257 -11.84 -11.38 -2.23
C CYS A 257 -10.90 -11.55 -1.02
N ILE A 258 -10.74 -10.53 -0.17
CA ILE A 258 -9.79 -10.50 0.95
C ILE A 258 -10.38 -11.18 2.21
N GLU A 259 -10.81 -12.44 2.12
CA GLU A 259 -10.77 -13.34 3.29
C GLU A 259 -9.38 -13.96 3.36
N ARG A 260 -8.37 -13.10 3.56
CA ARG A 260 -6.99 -13.53 3.61
C ARG A 260 -6.73 -14.33 4.88
N SER A 261 -6.06 -15.47 4.69
CA SER A 261 -5.32 -16.11 5.78
C SER A 261 -4.39 -15.10 6.45
N GLU A 262 -3.98 -15.38 7.69
CA GLU A 262 -3.01 -14.53 8.39
C GLU A 262 -1.68 -14.36 7.65
N THR A 263 -1.36 -15.22 6.67
CA THR A 263 -0.10 -15.13 5.92
C THR A 263 -0.22 -14.33 4.63
N SER A 264 -1.40 -14.29 3.99
CA SER A 264 -1.54 -13.68 2.66
C SER A 264 -1.30 -12.16 2.66
N HIS A 265 -1.59 -11.48 3.76
CA HIS A 265 -1.34 -10.04 3.89
C HIS A 265 0.13 -9.68 4.12
N MET A 266 0.99 -10.66 4.39
CA MET A 266 2.45 -10.49 4.43
C MET A 266 3.06 -10.65 3.03
N ILE A 267 2.37 -11.36 2.13
CA ILE A 267 2.85 -11.62 0.77
C ILE A 267 2.40 -10.55 -0.22
N ALA A 268 1.18 -10.05 -0.05
CA ALA A 268 0.63 -9.04 -0.93
C ALA A 268 -0.03 -7.92 -0.11
N HIS A 269 0.15 -6.69 -0.55
CA HIS A 269 -0.41 -5.50 0.05
C HIS A 269 -1.53 -4.90 -0.80
N ILE A 270 -2.49 -4.32 -0.10
CA ILE A 270 -3.45 -3.36 -0.65
C ILE A 270 -2.67 -2.08 -0.95
N ASP A 271 -2.52 -1.78 -2.23
CA ASP A 271 -1.99 -0.51 -2.72
C ASP A 271 -3.16 0.42 -3.05
N VAL A 272 -3.03 1.69 -2.68
CA VAL A 272 -4.17 2.62 -2.59
C VAL A 272 -3.94 3.79 -3.52
N ASN A 273 -4.97 4.15 -4.29
CA ASN A 273 -4.89 5.31 -5.16
C ASN A 273 -4.81 6.63 -4.35
N PRO A 274 -4.33 7.74 -4.94
CA PRO A 274 -4.20 9.02 -4.23
C PRO A 274 -5.51 9.58 -3.65
N SER A 275 -6.67 9.15 -4.18
CA SER A 275 -7.99 9.56 -3.68
C SER A 275 -8.48 8.77 -2.45
N TYR A 276 -7.73 7.72 -2.04
CA TYR A 276 -8.07 6.82 -0.95
C TYR A 276 -9.36 6.00 -1.16
N LYS A 277 -9.86 5.89 -2.40
CA LYS A 277 -11.15 5.24 -2.72
C LYS A 277 -10.99 3.89 -3.40
N GLU A 278 -9.91 3.70 -4.14
CA GLU A 278 -9.70 2.50 -4.95
C GLU A 278 -8.41 1.83 -4.55
N VAL A 279 -8.40 0.51 -4.75
CA VAL A 279 -7.26 -0.32 -4.38
C VAL A 279 -6.93 -1.31 -5.47
N ILE A 280 -5.65 -1.60 -5.57
CA ILE A 280 -5.11 -2.71 -6.34
C ILE A 280 -4.23 -3.56 -5.44
N LEU A 281 -3.97 -4.78 -5.86
CA LEU A 281 -3.18 -5.71 -5.07
C LEU A 281 -1.77 -5.84 -5.65
N ARG A 282 -0.75 -5.63 -4.82
CA ARG A 282 0.65 -5.77 -5.22
C ARG A 282 1.38 -6.71 -4.29
N PHE A 283 2.48 -7.30 -4.74
CA PHE A 283 3.38 -7.99 -3.81
C PHE A 283 3.87 -7.03 -2.74
N ALA A 284 4.16 -7.57 -1.56
CA ALA A 284 4.65 -6.78 -0.44
C ALA A 284 5.96 -6.06 -0.77
N SER A 285 6.81 -6.68 -1.58
CA SER A 285 8.08 -6.17 -2.09
C SER A 285 8.56 -6.98 -3.30
N ASN A 286 9.60 -6.49 -3.98
CA ASN A 286 10.29 -7.23 -5.04
C ASN A 286 10.88 -8.54 -4.51
N TYR A 287 11.48 -8.51 -3.30
CA TYR A 287 11.96 -9.71 -2.63
C TYR A 287 10.88 -10.79 -2.53
N VAL A 288 9.68 -10.41 -2.08
CA VAL A 288 8.57 -11.36 -1.94
C VAL A 288 8.09 -11.87 -3.31
N ARG A 289 7.98 -10.98 -4.31
CA ARG A 289 7.62 -11.34 -5.69
C ARG A 289 8.57 -12.40 -6.23
N GLU A 290 9.87 -12.17 -6.12
CA GLU A 290 10.93 -13.06 -6.60
C GLU A 290 10.82 -14.43 -5.92
N ARG A 291 10.84 -14.47 -4.57
CA ARG A 291 10.78 -15.72 -3.81
C ARG A 291 9.51 -16.52 -4.06
N VAL A 292 8.37 -15.86 -4.19
CA VAL A 292 7.09 -16.53 -4.51
C VAL A 292 7.09 -17.04 -5.95
N THR A 293 7.61 -16.25 -6.89
CA THR A 293 7.69 -16.65 -8.31
C THR A 293 8.57 -17.87 -8.47
N ASP A 294 9.80 -17.82 -7.96
CA ASP A 294 10.77 -18.91 -8.10
C ASP A 294 10.23 -20.21 -7.45
N LYS A 295 9.51 -20.08 -6.32
CA LYS A 295 8.89 -21.22 -5.64
C LYS A 295 7.73 -21.85 -6.43
N LEU A 296 6.95 -21.03 -7.14
CA LEU A 296 5.69 -21.46 -7.78
C LEU A 296 5.76 -21.40 -9.31
N GLU A 297 6.95 -21.33 -9.89
CA GLU A 297 7.17 -20.97 -11.30
C GLU A 297 6.31 -21.81 -12.26
N THR A 298 6.35 -23.15 -12.14
CA THR A 298 5.53 -24.05 -12.98
C THR A 298 4.03 -23.78 -12.83
N SER A 299 3.53 -23.61 -11.61
CA SER A 299 2.10 -23.34 -11.37
C SER A 299 1.68 -21.96 -11.85
N ILE A 300 2.56 -20.98 -11.75
CA ILE A 300 2.36 -19.61 -12.22
C ILE A 300 2.29 -19.58 -13.74
N ARG A 301 3.21 -20.27 -14.44
CA ARG A 301 3.19 -20.39 -15.90
C ARG A 301 1.88 -20.96 -16.41
N ALA A 302 1.40 -22.04 -15.78
CA ALA A 302 0.08 -22.61 -16.07
C ALA A 302 -1.07 -21.63 -15.78
N ARG A 303 -1.02 -20.89 -14.65
CA ARG A 303 -2.06 -19.92 -14.29
C ARG A 303 -2.08 -18.70 -15.19
N LEU A 304 -0.90 -18.22 -15.60
CA LEU A 304 -0.75 -17.15 -16.59
C LEU A 304 -1.44 -17.57 -17.88
N LEU A 305 -1.14 -18.76 -18.40
CA LEU A 305 -1.78 -19.31 -19.61
C LEU A 305 -3.31 -19.36 -19.51
N GLU A 306 -3.85 -19.80 -18.38
CA GLU A 306 -5.30 -19.87 -18.16
C GLU A 306 -5.95 -18.47 -18.13
N LYS A 307 -5.38 -17.54 -17.34
CA LYS A 307 -6.01 -16.25 -17.03
C LYS A 307 -5.96 -15.26 -18.18
N THR A 308 -4.91 -15.29 -18.96
CA THR A 308 -4.77 -14.43 -20.13
C THR A 308 -5.69 -14.86 -21.28
N LYS A 309 -5.86 -16.18 -21.50
CA LYS A 309 -6.88 -16.71 -22.42
C LYS A 309 -8.27 -16.23 -22.04
N ALA A 310 -8.57 -16.20 -20.73
CA ALA A 310 -9.83 -15.69 -20.21
C ALA A 310 -9.93 -14.15 -20.15
N GLY A 311 -8.85 -13.41 -20.42
CA GLY A 311 -8.82 -11.95 -20.26
C GLY A 311 -9.00 -11.46 -18.81
N THR A 312 -8.70 -12.29 -17.82
CA THR A 312 -8.93 -12.03 -16.38
C THR A 312 -7.62 -11.91 -15.58
N GLY A 313 -6.54 -11.44 -16.23
CA GLY A 313 -5.28 -11.15 -15.58
C GLY A 313 -5.43 -10.10 -14.47
N ASN A 314 -4.66 -10.26 -13.38
CA ASN A 314 -4.62 -9.29 -12.28
C ASN A 314 -3.22 -8.71 -12.11
N SER A 315 -3.11 -7.70 -11.25
CA SER A 315 -1.86 -6.97 -11.01
C SER A 315 -0.74 -7.84 -10.44
N LEU A 316 -1.05 -8.91 -9.68
CA LEU A 316 -0.05 -9.86 -9.21
C LEU A 316 0.51 -10.70 -10.36
N LEU A 317 -0.36 -11.25 -11.21
CA LEU A 317 0.05 -12.04 -12.38
C LEU A 317 0.86 -11.19 -13.36
N GLY A 318 0.44 -9.95 -13.61
CA GLY A 318 1.20 -9.02 -14.45
C GLY A 318 2.61 -8.80 -13.90
N SER A 319 2.73 -8.56 -12.59
CA SER A 319 4.02 -8.36 -11.93
C SER A 319 4.93 -9.60 -11.96
N VAL A 320 4.35 -10.80 -11.86
CA VAL A 320 5.13 -12.04 -12.01
C VAL A 320 5.57 -12.25 -13.45
N PHE A 321 4.68 -12.02 -14.41
CA PHE A 321 5.03 -12.13 -15.83
C PHE A 321 6.16 -11.18 -16.19
N GLU A 322 6.10 -9.93 -15.74
CA GLU A 322 7.18 -8.94 -15.91
C GLU A 322 8.52 -9.47 -15.38
N TYR A 323 8.54 -10.06 -14.17
CA TYR A 323 9.74 -10.67 -13.61
C TYR A 323 10.26 -11.86 -14.43
N ILE A 324 9.36 -12.74 -14.90
CA ILE A 324 9.72 -13.87 -15.78
C ILE A 324 10.29 -13.34 -17.11
N ALA A 325 9.66 -12.33 -17.70
CA ALA A 325 10.07 -11.73 -18.97
C ALA A 325 11.45 -11.08 -18.86
N HIS A 326 11.70 -10.27 -17.82
CA HIS A 326 13.04 -9.77 -17.51
C HIS A 326 14.01 -10.93 -17.38
N ARG A 327 13.64 -11.98 -16.62
CA ARG A 327 14.47 -13.16 -16.42
C ARG A 327 14.78 -13.92 -17.70
N THR A 328 13.89 -13.90 -18.69
CA THR A 328 14.12 -14.52 -19.99
C THR A 328 15.01 -13.65 -20.87
N LEU A 329 14.75 -12.33 -20.92
CA LEU A 329 15.46 -11.40 -21.81
C LEU A 329 16.96 -11.28 -21.47
N TRP A 330 17.31 -11.04 -20.21
CA TRP A 330 18.73 -10.93 -19.80
C TRP A 330 19.49 -12.27 -19.82
N ASN A 331 18.80 -13.43 -19.84
CA ASN A 331 19.46 -14.73 -20.05
C ASN A 331 19.94 -14.91 -21.50
N GLY A 332 19.58 -13.96 -22.37
CA GLY A 332 19.99 -13.93 -23.77
C GLY A 332 19.22 -14.92 -24.64
N GLY A 333 19.49 -14.85 -25.94
CA GLY A 333 18.89 -15.70 -26.95
C GLY A 333 18.13 -14.91 -28.02
N LYS A 334 17.56 -15.66 -28.96
CA LYS A 334 16.77 -15.13 -30.07
C LYS A 334 15.29 -15.17 -29.71
N PHE A 335 14.62 -14.05 -29.93
CA PHE A 335 13.20 -13.88 -29.62
C PHE A 335 12.38 -13.74 -30.90
N ASP A 336 11.18 -14.32 -30.86
CA ASP A 336 10.20 -14.16 -31.95
C ASP A 336 9.53 -12.79 -31.81
N VAL A 337 9.60 -12.02 -32.89
CA VAL A 337 9.05 -10.66 -33.00
C VAL A 337 8.25 -10.52 -34.29
N ARG A 338 7.22 -9.68 -34.26
CA ARG A 338 6.50 -9.23 -35.46
C ARG A 338 6.06 -7.77 -35.30
N PRO A 339 5.96 -7.01 -36.41
CA PRO A 339 5.33 -5.71 -36.38
C PRO A 339 3.84 -5.83 -35.99
N LEU A 340 3.29 -4.77 -35.41
CA LEU A 340 1.85 -4.67 -35.14
C LEU A 340 1.09 -4.18 -36.38
N ASP A 341 -0.22 -4.36 -36.41
CA ASP A 341 -1.10 -4.20 -37.59
C ASP A 341 -0.95 -2.86 -38.34
N LYS A 342 -0.70 -1.74 -37.65
CA LYS A 342 -0.43 -0.45 -38.32
C LYS A 342 0.88 -0.44 -39.12
N TYR A 343 1.81 -1.32 -38.78
CA TYR A 343 3.18 -1.40 -39.30
C TYR A 343 3.45 -2.72 -40.06
N GLU A 344 2.42 -3.56 -40.24
CA GLU A 344 2.51 -4.75 -41.07
C GLU A 344 2.63 -4.34 -42.53
N ASP A 345 3.82 -4.50 -43.11
CA ASP A 345 4.03 -4.35 -44.55
C ASP A 345 4.36 -5.71 -45.16
N ASN A 346 3.71 -6.07 -46.27
CA ASN A 346 3.66 -7.44 -46.78
C ASN A 346 5.03 -7.96 -47.30
N ASN A 347 6.08 -7.14 -47.33
CA ASN A 347 7.36 -7.48 -47.97
C ASN A 347 8.63 -6.92 -47.32
N ASN A 348 8.61 -6.48 -46.05
CA ASN A 348 9.82 -5.91 -45.45
C ASN A 348 10.24 -6.63 -44.16
N TYR A 349 11.24 -7.49 -44.30
CA TYR A 349 12.00 -8.01 -43.16
C TYR A 349 12.87 -6.89 -42.59
N ASP A 350 12.49 -6.36 -41.42
CA ASP A 350 13.28 -5.37 -40.68
C ASP A 350 14.34 -6.09 -39.82
N SER A 351 15.60 -6.07 -40.25
CA SER A 351 16.70 -6.70 -39.52
C SER A 351 17.01 -6.03 -38.18
N ASP A 352 16.73 -4.73 -38.06
CA ASP A 352 17.03 -3.94 -36.87
C ASP A 352 15.96 -4.14 -35.78
N ALA A 353 14.78 -4.63 -36.18
CA ALA A 353 13.72 -5.10 -35.29
C ALA A 353 14.00 -6.46 -34.64
N ILE A 354 15.02 -7.21 -35.09
CA ILE A 354 15.36 -8.50 -34.49
C ILE A 354 15.87 -8.28 -33.06
N VAL A 355 15.34 -9.09 -32.14
CA VAL A 355 15.81 -9.12 -30.76
C VAL A 355 16.62 -10.40 -30.55
N ASN A 356 17.94 -10.25 -30.61
CA ASN A 356 18.92 -11.28 -30.27
C ASN A 356 19.83 -10.73 -29.17
N LEU A 357 19.64 -11.21 -27.94
CA LEU A 357 20.28 -10.63 -26.77
C LEU A 357 21.47 -11.49 -26.32
N PRO A 358 22.62 -10.88 -26.00
CA PRO A 358 23.67 -11.60 -25.29
C PRO A 358 23.19 -11.95 -23.88
N LYS A 359 23.70 -13.06 -23.34
CA LYS A 359 23.48 -13.38 -21.93
C LYS A 359 24.20 -12.35 -21.06
N GLN A 360 23.50 -11.83 -20.05
CA GLN A 360 24.05 -10.99 -19.00
C GLN A 360 24.11 -11.78 -17.69
N ASP A 361 25.26 -11.72 -17.01
CA ASP A 361 25.43 -12.43 -15.74
C ASP A 361 24.66 -11.78 -14.59
N LEU A 362 24.48 -10.46 -14.65
CA LEU A 362 23.80 -9.64 -13.64
C LEU A 362 22.77 -8.71 -14.27
N PRO A 363 21.64 -8.44 -13.57
CA PRO A 363 20.67 -7.46 -14.05
C PRO A 363 21.25 -6.06 -13.85
N LEU A 364 21.21 -5.24 -14.89
CA LEU A 364 21.68 -3.87 -14.87
C LEU A 364 20.51 -2.91 -14.71
N TYR A 365 20.71 -1.86 -13.91
CA TYR A 365 19.66 -0.91 -13.57
C TYR A 365 20.08 0.53 -13.80
N PHE A 366 19.11 1.37 -14.14
CA PHE A 366 19.28 2.82 -14.21
C PHE A 366 18.23 3.54 -13.35
N HIS A 367 18.51 4.77 -12.96
CA HIS A 367 17.55 5.64 -12.27
C HIS A 367 17.11 6.73 -13.24
N LYS A 368 15.87 7.23 -13.15
CA LYS A 368 15.35 8.24 -14.10
C LYS A 368 16.17 9.54 -14.16
N THR A 369 16.95 9.83 -13.13
CA THR A 369 17.83 11.02 -13.06
C THR A 369 19.28 10.72 -13.43
N ARG A 370 19.59 9.46 -13.75
CA ARG A 370 20.91 8.97 -14.13
C ARG A 370 20.77 8.00 -15.30
N ILE A 371 20.25 8.51 -16.42
CA ILE A 371 20.07 7.75 -17.66
C ILE A 371 21.38 7.64 -18.47
N ASP A 372 22.37 8.46 -18.13
CA ASP A 372 23.73 8.47 -18.69
C ASP A 372 24.47 7.14 -18.48
N VAL A 373 24.08 6.36 -17.46
CA VAL A 373 24.68 5.05 -17.15
C VAL A 373 24.25 3.94 -18.10
N ILE A 374 23.26 4.18 -18.96
CA ILE A 374 22.76 3.19 -19.91
C ILE A 374 23.79 3.07 -21.03
N GLU A 375 24.36 1.89 -21.19
CA GLU A 375 25.29 1.58 -22.28
C GLU A 375 24.52 1.11 -23.51
N ASP A 376 25.02 1.48 -24.70
CA ASP A 376 24.39 1.11 -25.96
C ASP A 376 24.58 -0.39 -26.21
N GLY A 377 23.52 -1.05 -26.71
CA GLY A 377 23.52 -2.49 -26.95
C GLY A 377 23.35 -3.36 -25.69
N VAL A 378 23.23 -2.76 -24.50
CA VAL A 378 23.10 -3.49 -23.23
C VAL A 378 21.68 -3.37 -22.65
N TYR A 379 21.15 -4.44 -22.05
CA TYR A 379 19.81 -4.47 -21.47
C TYR A 379 19.79 -3.89 -20.05
N TYR A 380 18.99 -2.84 -19.86
CA TYR A 380 18.83 -2.11 -18.61
C TYR A 380 17.37 -2.07 -18.14
N GLN A 381 17.17 -2.17 -16.84
CA GLN A 381 15.86 -2.03 -16.18
C GLN A 381 15.82 -0.74 -15.33
N PRO A 382 14.70 -0.02 -15.25
CA PRO A 382 14.58 1.09 -14.31
C PRO A 382 14.55 0.56 -12.87
N GLN A 383 15.15 1.31 -11.94
CA GLN A 383 15.07 1.00 -10.51
C GLN A 383 13.68 1.31 -9.94
N GLU A 384 12.99 2.28 -10.53
CA GLU A 384 11.65 2.69 -10.13
C GLU A 384 10.59 1.72 -10.65
N SER A 385 9.81 1.14 -9.74
CA SER A 385 8.68 0.25 -10.07
C SER A 385 7.51 0.93 -10.79
N ASN A 386 7.58 2.23 -11.05
CA ASN A 386 6.57 3.01 -11.74
C ASN A 386 7.18 3.92 -12.82
N PHE A 387 8.35 3.55 -13.37
CA PHE A 387 8.90 4.24 -14.52
C PHE A 387 7.83 4.28 -15.63
N PRO A 388 7.45 5.46 -16.14
CA PRO A 388 6.34 5.52 -17.09
C PRO A 388 6.69 4.76 -18.37
N SER A 389 5.81 3.87 -18.82
CA SER A 389 5.78 3.26 -20.16
C SER A 389 6.86 2.28 -20.54
N VAL A 390 8.01 2.31 -19.89
CA VAL A 390 9.14 1.47 -20.25
C VAL A 390 9.53 0.63 -19.06
N ASP A 391 9.48 -0.68 -19.24
CA ASP A 391 9.91 -1.65 -18.24
C ASP A 391 11.38 -2.01 -18.44
N SER A 392 11.92 -1.87 -19.66
CA SER A 392 13.37 -1.91 -19.92
C SER A 392 13.77 -1.31 -21.25
N ILE A 393 15.06 -1.08 -21.43
CA ILE A 393 15.67 -0.41 -22.57
C ILE A 393 16.94 -1.13 -23.02
N ILE A 394 17.18 -1.11 -24.33
CA ILE A 394 18.49 -1.27 -24.95
C ILE A 394 18.71 -0.03 -25.83
N ALA A 395 19.62 0.83 -25.40
CA ALA A 395 19.95 2.03 -26.16
C ALA A 395 20.69 1.66 -27.47
N PRO A 396 20.60 2.50 -28.51
CA PRO A 396 19.90 3.78 -28.56
C PRO A 396 18.44 3.68 -29.01
N ASN A 397 17.90 2.49 -29.29
CA ASN A 397 16.66 2.43 -30.09
C ASN A 397 15.67 1.31 -29.77
N LYS A 398 15.83 0.54 -28.69
CA LYS A 398 14.87 -0.52 -28.32
C LYS A 398 14.32 -0.30 -26.93
N VAL A 399 13.00 -0.30 -26.81
CA VAL A 399 12.30 -0.23 -25.52
C VAL A 399 11.31 -1.37 -25.38
N PHE A 400 11.14 -1.86 -24.17
CA PHE A 400 10.31 -3.02 -23.87
C PHE A 400 9.25 -2.64 -22.84
N GLN A 401 8.03 -3.09 -23.09
CA GLN A 401 6.90 -2.95 -22.19
C GLN A 401 6.22 -4.31 -22.01
N MET A 402 6.28 -4.85 -20.80
CA MET A 402 5.74 -6.15 -20.45
C MET A 402 4.25 -6.03 -20.12
N THR A 403 3.44 -6.91 -20.70
CA THR A 403 2.02 -6.91 -20.41
C THR A 403 1.37 -8.27 -20.64
N ILE A 404 0.37 -8.56 -19.80
CA ILE A 404 -0.54 -9.69 -19.97
C ILE A 404 -1.92 -9.25 -20.50
N ALA A 405 -2.12 -7.94 -20.67
CA ALA A 405 -3.35 -7.35 -21.15
C ALA A 405 -3.27 -7.07 -22.66
N LYS A 406 -4.36 -7.36 -23.38
CA LYS A 406 -4.49 -7.09 -24.83
C LYS A 406 -4.45 -5.59 -25.18
N ARG A 407 -4.64 -4.71 -24.18
CA ARG A 407 -4.56 -3.27 -24.33
C ARG A 407 -3.65 -2.69 -23.27
N HIS A 408 -2.65 -1.94 -23.69
CA HIS A 408 -1.69 -1.27 -22.82
C HIS A 408 -1.11 -0.04 -23.54
N SER A 409 -1.56 1.16 -23.17
CA SER A 409 -1.15 2.38 -23.84
C SER A 409 0.29 2.79 -23.53
N ILE A 410 0.91 3.46 -24.50
CA ILE A 410 2.26 4.04 -24.38
C ILE A 410 2.13 5.42 -23.76
N LYS A 411 2.57 5.64 -22.53
CA LYS A 411 2.57 6.99 -21.92
C LYS A 411 3.78 7.80 -22.39
N MET A 412 3.56 8.93 -23.04
CA MET A 412 4.66 9.71 -23.64
C MET A 412 5.72 10.18 -22.64
N ASN A 413 5.36 10.38 -21.37
CA ASN A 413 6.27 10.94 -20.38
C ASN A 413 7.53 10.07 -20.14
N GLY A 414 7.39 8.75 -20.27
CA GLY A 414 8.52 7.82 -20.13
C GLY A 414 9.54 7.99 -21.24
N LEU A 415 9.04 8.07 -22.48
CA LEU A 415 9.84 8.27 -23.67
C LEU A 415 10.55 9.62 -23.67
N LYS A 416 9.88 10.67 -23.19
CA LYS A 416 10.49 12.01 -23.04
C LYS A 416 11.68 12.01 -22.09
N ILE A 417 11.66 11.20 -21.02
CA ILE A 417 12.80 11.07 -20.11
C ILE A 417 14.01 10.47 -20.82
N LEU A 418 13.79 9.60 -21.81
CA LEU A 418 14.84 8.89 -22.55
C LEU A 418 15.24 9.58 -23.86
N TYR A 419 14.67 10.76 -24.16
CA TYR A 419 14.82 11.45 -25.44
C TYR A 419 16.29 11.64 -25.87
N ASP A 420 17.11 12.20 -24.98
CA ASP A 420 18.53 12.44 -25.27
C ASP A 420 19.30 11.13 -25.45
N LYS A 421 18.89 10.06 -24.74
CA LYS A 421 19.51 8.74 -24.87
C LYS A 421 19.15 8.06 -26.20
N PHE A 422 18.06 8.48 -26.83
CA PHE A 422 17.69 8.13 -28.19
C PHE A 422 18.28 9.10 -29.24
N GLY A 423 19.30 9.89 -28.88
CA GLY A 423 20.02 10.78 -29.79
C GLY A 423 19.36 12.14 -30.07
N GLY A 424 18.30 12.49 -29.31
CA GLY A 424 17.71 13.83 -29.30
C GLY A 424 17.18 14.30 -30.67
N GLU A 425 17.31 15.60 -30.93
CA GLU A 425 16.81 16.28 -32.14
C GLU A 425 17.55 15.85 -33.41
N SER A 426 18.82 15.47 -33.30
CA SER A 426 19.68 15.08 -34.43
C SER A 426 19.47 13.65 -34.90
N ALA A 427 18.71 12.84 -34.17
CA ALA A 427 18.53 11.43 -34.50
C ALA A 427 17.38 11.19 -35.49
N ASP A 428 17.70 10.46 -36.55
CA ASP A 428 16.81 10.05 -37.65
C ASP A 428 16.45 8.56 -37.61
N HIS A 429 17.03 7.80 -36.67
CA HIS A 429 16.75 6.37 -36.53
C HIS A 429 15.40 6.08 -35.87
N LEU A 430 14.81 4.96 -36.25
CA LEU A 430 13.59 4.42 -35.64
C LEU A 430 13.83 3.95 -34.21
N ILE A 431 12.82 4.09 -33.37
CA ILE A 431 12.73 3.56 -32.01
C ILE A 431 11.74 2.40 -32.04
N TYR A 432 12.27 1.21 -31.78
CA TYR A 432 11.52 -0.04 -31.71
C TYR A 432 10.89 -0.21 -30.34
N TYR A 433 9.57 -0.15 -30.30
CA TYR A 433 8.78 -0.31 -29.09
C TYR A 433 8.17 -1.71 -29.04
N TYR A 434 8.74 -2.57 -28.22
CA TYR A 434 8.32 -3.96 -28.07
C TYR A 434 7.32 -4.13 -26.93
N PHE A 435 6.10 -4.54 -27.27
CA PHE A 435 5.19 -5.14 -26.30
C PHE A 435 5.63 -6.59 -26.06
N VAL A 436 6.19 -6.83 -24.88
CA VAL A 436 6.63 -8.16 -24.46
C VAL A 436 5.44 -8.86 -23.84
N VAL A 437 4.98 -9.93 -24.50
CA VAL A 437 3.74 -10.61 -24.14
C VAL A 437 3.92 -12.12 -24.04
N PRO A 438 3.07 -12.82 -23.28
CA PRO A 438 3.00 -14.26 -23.35
C PRO A 438 2.63 -14.78 -24.75
N GLU A 439 3.15 -15.95 -25.10
CA GLU A 439 2.96 -16.57 -26.42
C GLU A 439 1.52 -16.69 -26.93
N HIS A 440 0.53 -16.84 -26.06
CA HIS A 440 -0.85 -17.09 -26.46
C HIS A 440 -1.63 -15.82 -26.86
N ILE A 441 -1.13 -14.62 -26.53
CA ILE A 441 -1.70 -13.36 -27.04
C ILE A 441 -0.82 -12.75 -28.13
N TYR A 442 0.32 -13.37 -28.46
CA TYR A 442 1.29 -12.87 -29.41
C TYR A 442 0.70 -12.67 -30.81
N ASP A 443 0.03 -13.67 -31.36
CA ASP A 443 -0.50 -13.60 -32.74
C ASP A 443 -1.65 -12.58 -32.88
N ASP A 444 -2.45 -12.41 -31.83
CA ASP A 444 -3.62 -11.52 -31.82
C ASP A 444 -3.33 -10.11 -31.28
N TYR A 445 -2.11 -9.83 -30.80
CA TYR A 445 -1.79 -8.52 -30.23
C TYR A 445 -1.87 -7.41 -31.29
N LYS A 446 -2.46 -6.28 -30.94
CA LYS A 446 -2.70 -5.16 -31.88
C LYS A 446 -1.95 -3.90 -31.48
N THR A 447 -1.83 -2.96 -32.41
CA THR A 447 -1.24 -1.64 -32.20
C THR A 447 -1.93 -0.95 -31.02
N GLN A 448 -1.12 -0.29 -30.20
CA GLN A 448 -1.54 0.37 -28.98
C GLN A 448 -1.54 1.89 -29.17
N ASN A 449 -2.45 2.56 -28.45
CA ASN A 449 -2.53 4.02 -28.49
C ASN A 449 -1.41 4.67 -27.68
N ILE A 450 -1.04 5.88 -28.08
CA ILE A 450 -0.17 6.77 -27.32
C ILE A 450 -1.04 7.64 -26.41
N ALA A 451 -0.73 7.63 -25.12
CA ALA A 451 -1.48 8.32 -24.08
C ALA A 451 -0.65 9.41 -23.39
N ASN A 452 -1.35 10.38 -22.81
CA ASN A 452 -0.77 11.39 -21.93
C ASN A 452 -0.42 10.81 -20.55
N SER A 453 0.05 11.66 -19.63
CA SER A 453 0.42 11.26 -18.26
C SER A 453 -0.74 10.64 -17.47
N ASP A 454 -1.97 11.00 -17.81
CA ASP A 454 -3.19 10.57 -17.14
C ASP A 454 -3.78 9.29 -17.77
N GLY A 455 -3.13 8.72 -18.78
CA GLY A 455 -3.58 7.51 -19.47
C GLY A 455 -4.74 7.75 -20.44
N VAL A 456 -5.04 9.01 -20.75
CA VAL A 456 -6.00 9.42 -21.79
C VAL A 456 -5.27 9.51 -23.11
N ASP A 457 -5.91 9.09 -24.20
CA ASP A 457 -5.35 9.19 -25.55
C ASP A 457 -4.83 10.61 -25.83
N ALA A 458 -3.60 10.68 -26.31
CA ALA A 458 -2.91 11.94 -26.50
C ALA A 458 -3.53 12.72 -27.67
N GLN A 459 -4.00 13.94 -27.40
CA GLN A 459 -4.48 14.84 -28.46
C GLN A 459 -3.33 15.49 -29.23
N ILE A 460 -2.16 15.61 -28.61
CA ILE A 460 -0.95 16.20 -29.20
C ILE A 460 0.21 15.25 -28.92
N ILE A 461 0.76 14.67 -29.99
CA ILE A 461 1.92 13.79 -29.96
C ILE A 461 3.11 14.59 -30.51
N PRO A 462 4.25 14.65 -29.79
CA PRO A 462 5.47 15.26 -30.32
C PRO A 462 5.89 14.59 -31.64
N GLY A 463 6.28 15.37 -32.66
CA GLY A 463 6.61 14.85 -33.99
C GLY A 463 7.60 13.67 -33.94
N TRP A 464 8.69 13.79 -33.18
CA TRP A 464 9.66 12.70 -33.06
C TRP A 464 9.07 11.39 -32.49
N ILE A 465 8.04 11.45 -31.64
CA ILE A 465 7.36 10.25 -31.11
C ILE A 465 6.48 9.64 -32.21
N ASP A 466 5.77 10.47 -32.97
CA ASP A 466 4.89 10.02 -34.05
C ASP A 466 5.70 9.44 -35.23
N ASP A 467 6.82 10.08 -35.55
CA ASP A 467 7.67 9.76 -36.71
C ASP A 467 8.60 8.58 -36.46
N ARG A 468 9.15 8.46 -35.23
CA ARG A 468 10.23 7.48 -34.95
C ARG A 468 9.75 6.24 -34.21
N ILE A 469 8.57 6.20 -33.60
CA ILE A 469 8.14 5.02 -32.83
C ILE A 469 7.41 4.00 -33.69
N PHE A 470 8.01 2.81 -33.76
CA PHE A 470 7.46 1.65 -34.45
C PHE A 470 7.14 0.55 -33.44
N GLN A 471 5.90 0.06 -33.46
CA GLN A 471 5.43 -0.88 -32.45
C GLN A 471 5.55 -2.32 -32.95
N TYR A 472 6.19 -3.14 -32.13
CA TYR A 472 6.39 -4.56 -32.33
C TYR A 472 5.79 -5.33 -31.15
N VAL A 473 5.50 -6.60 -31.36
CA VAL A 473 5.22 -7.54 -30.27
C VAL A 473 6.33 -8.57 -30.20
N LEU A 474 6.77 -8.88 -28.99
CA LEU A 474 7.80 -9.87 -28.67
C LEU A 474 7.20 -10.99 -27.84
N LYS A 475 7.47 -12.23 -28.24
CA LYS A 475 6.92 -13.43 -27.58
C LYS A 475 7.81 -13.92 -26.44
N ILE A 476 7.21 -14.14 -25.27
CA ILE A 476 7.78 -14.92 -24.18
C ILE A 476 7.06 -16.26 -24.10
N LYS A 477 7.84 -17.35 -24.26
CA LYS A 477 7.36 -18.72 -24.07
C LYS A 477 7.19 -18.99 -22.57
N LEU A 478 5.99 -19.37 -22.17
CA LEU A 478 5.63 -19.64 -20.78
C LEU A 478 5.87 -21.09 -20.39
#